data_AF-A0A455U315-F1
#
_entry.id   AF-A0A455U315-F1
#
_cell.length_a   1.000
_cell.length_b   1.000
_cell.length_c   1.000
_cell.angle_alpha   90.00
_cell.angle_beta   90.00
_cell.angle_gamma   90.00
#
_symmetry.space_group_name_H-M   'P 1'
#
loop_
_entity.id
_entity.type
_entity.pdbx_description
1 polymer ?
#
loop_
_entity_poly.entity_id
_entity_poly.type
_entity_poly.pdbx_seq_one_letter_code
_entity_poly.pdbx_strand_id
1 'polypeptide(L)'
;MDQDHSTTTFPSAQQTAQAIAEACEPLPSLEEEEAFGAHFDRFGEANIVLLGEASHGTSEFYRARAAITRRLIERHNFNIVAVEADWPDASQIDRHVRHRPADSNQQQAFTRFPSWMWHNIEVDTFTEWLRQHNAGLPFNQRTSFHGLDIYSLRASLLRCLITWTKPTLRPLRLPANVMVV
;
A
#
# COMPACT_ATOMS: atom_id res chain seq x y z
N MET A 1 -47.03 -19.02 34.89
CA MET A 1 -46.66 -18.35 33.63
C MET A 1 -45.15 -18.30 33.64
N ASP A 2 -44.53 -19.45 33.31
CA ASP A 2 -43.08 -19.61 33.35
C ASP A 2 -42.49 -19.01 32.08
N GLN A 3 -41.70 -17.95 32.22
CA GLN A 3 -40.91 -17.43 31.12
C GLN A 3 -39.60 -18.23 31.06
N ASP A 4 -39.50 -19.02 29.99
CA ASP A 4 -38.30 -19.74 29.60
C ASP A 4 -37.21 -18.73 29.21
N HIS A 5 -36.33 -18.40 30.16
CA HIS A 5 -35.12 -17.64 29.88
C HIS A 5 -34.14 -18.55 29.18
N SER A 6 -34.24 -18.65 27.85
CA SER A 6 -33.25 -19.33 27.02
C SER A 6 -31.89 -18.64 27.19
N THR A 7 -31.04 -19.21 28.03
CA THR A 7 -29.67 -18.73 28.25
C THR A 7 -28.89 -18.94 26.96
N THR A 8 -28.58 -17.87 26.22
CA THR A 8 -27.71 -17.94 25.05
C THR A 8 -26.31 -18.34 25.49
N THR A 9 -25.95 -19.61 25.30
CA THR A 9 -24.61 -20.12 25.60
C THR A 9 -23.65 -19.70 24.50
N PHE A 10 -22.68 -18.84 24.83
CA PHE A 10 -21.61 -18.50 23.90
C PHE A 10 -20.61 -19.65 23.76
N PRO A 11 -20.02 -19.85 22.56
CA PRO A 11 -18.96 -20.82 22.39
C PRO A 11 -17.77 -20.48 23.29
N SER A 12 -17.16 -21.53 23.86
CA SER A 12 -15.90 -21.40 24.59
C SER A 12 -14.76 -20.96 23.67
N ALA A 13 -13.69 -20.42 24.23
CA ALA A 13 -12.49 -20.03 23.47
C ALA A 13 -11.94 -21.19 22.61
N GLN A 14 -12.02 -22.43 23.10
CA GLN A 14 -11.58 -23.61 22.37
C GLN A 14 -12.45 -23.89 21.13
N GLN A 15 -13.78 -23.79 21.28
CA GLN A 15 -14.72 -23.95 20.17
C GLN A 15 -14.53 -22.86 19.13
N THR A 16 -14.30 -21.62 19.56
CA THR A 16 -14.01 -20.50 18.66
C THR A 16 -12.68 -20.70 17.92
N ALA A 17 -11.61 -21.10 18.62
CA ALA A 17 -10.31 -21.36 18.00
C ALA A 17 -10.37 -22.50 16.97
N GLN A 18 -11.12 -23.56 17.27
CA GLN A 18 -11.32 -24.66 16.33
C GLN A 18 -12.11 -24.23 15.10
N ALA A 19 -13.19 -23.47 15.27
CA ALA A 19 -13.95 -22.92 14.15
C ALA A 19 -13.10 -22.00 13.25
N ILE A 20 -12.21 -21.18 13.85
CA ILE A 20 -11.24 -20.38 13.09
C ILE A 20 -10.29 -21.30 12.32
N ALA A 21 -9.69 -22.30 12.97
CA ALA A 21 -8.74 -23.21 12.34
C ALA A 21 -9.35 -24.00 11.17
N GLU A 22 -10.61 -24.41 11.28
CA GLU A 22 -11.36 -25.12 10.23
C GLU A 22 -11.72 -24.20 9.05
N ALA A 23 -11.88 -22.90 9.28
CA ALA A 23 -12.18 -21.90 8.25
C ALA A 23 -10.94 -21.20 7.67
N CYS A 24 -9.78 -21.33 8.31
CA CYS A 24 -8.55 -20.69 7.88
C CYS A 24 -8.01 -21.31 6.59
N GLU A 25 -7.63 -20.46 5.65
CA GLU A 25 -6.86 -20.85 4.49
C GLU A 25 -5.37 -20.64 4.79
N PRO A 26 -4.53 -21.70 4.72
CA PRO A 26 -3.10 -21.55 4.98
C PRO A 26 -2.46 -20.72 3.86
N LEU A 27 -1.72 -19.70 4.25
CA LEU A 27 -0.93 -18.90 3.32
C LEU A 27 0.39 -19.61 2.99
N PRO A 28 0.89 -19.49 1.74
CA PRO A 28 2.24 -19.91 1.40
C PRO A 28 3.31 -19.21 2.26
N SER A 29 4.54 -19.73 2.24
CA SER A 29 5.64 -19.05 2.92
C SER A 29 5.92 -17.68 2.29
N LEU A 30 6.30 -16.69 3.09
CA LEU A 30 6.79 -15.40 2.60
C LEU A 30 8.12 -15.50 1.85
N GLU A 31 8.84 -16.60 1.98
CA GLU A 31 10.02 -16.88 1.14
C GLU A 31 9.63 -17.24 -0.31
N GLU A 32 8.38 -17.63 -0.54
CA GLU A 32 7.82 -17.96 -1.86
C GLU A 32 6.92 -16.80 -2.35
N GLU A 33 7.50 -15.61 -2.49
CA GLU A 33 6.77 -14.35 -2.68
C GLU A 33 5.75 -14.38 -3.83
N GLU A 34 6.06 -15.05 -4.94
CA GLU A 34 5.13 -15.23 -6.07
C GLU A 34 3.91 -16.07 -5.71
N ALA A 35 4.13 -17.18 -4.99
CA ALA A 35 3.04 -18.05 -4.52
C ALA A 35 2.21 -17.34 -3.46
N PHE A 36 2.87 -16.63 -2.54
CA PHE A 36 2.20 -15.81 -1.53
C PHE A 36 1.32 -14.75 -2.19
N GLY A 37 1.87 -13.95 -3.11
CA GLY A 37 1.13 -12.91 -3.83
C GLY A 37 -0.04 -13.47 -4.63
N ALA A 38 0.15 -14.59 -5.35
CA ALA A 38 -0.91 -15.22 -6.15
C ALA A 38 -2.14 -15.63 -5.34
N HIS A 39 -1.99 -15.91 -4.04
CA HIS A 39 -3.10 -16.21 -3.15
C HIS A 39 -4.11 -15.04 -3.01
N PHE A 40 -3.70 -13.82 -3.38
CA PHE A 40 -4.52 -12.61 -3.33
C PHE A 40 -5.12 -12.23 -4.69
N ASP A 41 -4.96 -13.07 -5.73
CA ASP A 41 -5.56 -12.84 -7.06
C ASP A 41 -7.09 -12.70 -7.01
N ARG A 42 -7.75 -13.30 -6.01
CA ARG A 42 -9.19 -13.15 -5.76
C ARG A 42 -9.64 -11.71 -5.52
N PHE A 43 -8.74 -10.80 -5.17
CA PHE A 43 -9.02 -9.38 -4.97
C PHE A 43 -8.69 -8.52 -6.20
N GLY A 44 -8.18 -9.12 -7.27
CA GLY A 44 -7.69 -8.43 -8.46
C GLY A 44 -8.74 -7.63 -9.23
N GLU A 45 -10.01 -8.03 -9.16
CA GLU A 45 -11.13 -7.32 -9.80
C GLU A 45 -11.60 -6.10 -9.00
N ALA A 46 -11.07 -5.88 -7.79
CA ALA A 46 -11.40 -4.71 -7.00
C ALA A 46 -10.73 -3.45 -7.57
N ASN A 47 -11.44 -2.31 -7.55
CA ASN A 47 -10.82 -1.03 -7.90
C ASN A 47 -9.94 -0.49 -6.76
N ILE A 48 -10.22 -0.90 -5.52
CA ILE A 48 -9.54 -0.46 -4.31
C ILE A 48 -9.24 -1.67 -3.43
N VAL A 49 -7.97 -1.87 -3.07
CA VAL A 49 -7.53 -2.85 -2.08
C VAL A 49 -6.84 -2.12 -0.94
N LEU A 50 -7.26 -2.40 0.30
CA LEU A 50 -6.71 -1.81 1.52
C LEU A 50 -5.92 -2.90 2.27
N LEU A 51 -4.62 -2.69 2.47
CA LEU A 51 -3.75 -3.62 3.18
C LEU A 51 -3.39 -3.04 4.55
N GLY A 52 -3.92 -3.64 5.62
CA GLY A 52 -3.57 -3.26 6.99
C GLY A 52 -2.39 -4.07 7.55
N GLU A 53 -1.82 -3.60 8.66
CA GLU A 53 -0.84 -4.35 9.45
C GLU A 53 -1.19 -4.32 10.94
N ALA A 54 -0.77 -5.35 11.69
CA ALA A 54 -1.05 -5.41 13.13
C ALA A 54 -0.09 -4.55 13.96
N SER A 55 1.09 -4.23 13.42
CA SER A 55 2.08 -3.36 14.05
C SER A 55 2.99 -2.74 13.00
N HIS A 56 3.38 -1.48 13.22
CA HIS A 56 4.46 -0.87 12.44
C HIS A 56 5.80 -1.47 12.88
N GLY A 57 6.67 -1.81 11.92
CA GLY A 57 8.05 -2.22 12.20
C GLY A 57 8.33 -3.72 12.18
N THR A 58 7.34 -4.56 11.85
CA THR A 58 7.54 -6.00 11.65
C THR A 58 7.89 -6.29 10.20
N SER A 59 9.09 -6.85 9.95
CA SER A 59 9.60 -7.12 8.59
C SER A 59 8.61 -7.96 7.76
N GLU A 60 8.00 -8.97 8.36
CA GLU A 60 7.04 -9.86 7.73
C GLU A 60 5.82 -9.12 7.18
N PHE A 61 5.34 -8.07 7.86
CA PHE A 61 4.24 -7.26 7.35
C PHE A 61 4.65 -6.39 6.16
N TYR A 62 5.86 -5.82 6.16
CA TYR A 62 6.37 -5.11 4.98
C TYR A 62 6.55 -6.06 3.78
N ARG A 63 7.16 -7.23 4.01
CA ARG A 63 7.36 -8.26 2.97
C ARG A 63 6.03 -8.76 2.40
N ALA A 64 5.06 -9.05 3.26
CA ALA A 64 3.72 -9.48 2.85
C ALA A 64 3.02 -8.42 2.00
N ARG A 65 2.98 -7.16 2.48
CA ARG A 65 2.38 -6.05 1.74
C ARG A 65 3.09 -5.81 0.40
N ALA A 66 4.42 -5.89 0.36
CA ALA A 66 5.18 -5.77 -0.87
C ALA A 66 4.89 -6.91 -1.87
N ALA A 67 4.80 -8.17 -1.42
CA ALA A 67 4.47 -9.31 -2.27
C ALA A 67 3.06 -9.20 -2.87
N ILE A 68 2.06 -8.85 -2.06
CA ILE A 68 0.69 -8.61 -2.52
C ILE A 68 0.66 -7.44 -3.52
N THR A 69 1.34 -6.36 -3.18
CA THR A 69 1.36 -5.15 -4.00
C THR A 69 1.96 -5.40 -5.37
N ARG A 70 3.10 -6.11 -5.43
CA ARG A 70 3.74 -6.52 -6.69
C ARG A 70 2.80 -7.34 -7.56
N ARG A 71 2.15 -8.36 -6.97
CA ARG A 71 1.21 -9.21 -7.69
C ARG A 71 0.08 -8.41 -8.33
N LEU A 72 -0.53 -7.50 -7.56
CA LEU A 72 -1.65 -6.68 -8.03
C LEU A 72 -1.23 -5.70 -9.14
N ILE A 73 -0.01 -5.14 -9.06
CA ILE A 73 0.54 -4.29 -10.12
C ILE A 73 0.78 -5.10 -11.41
N GLU A 74 1.46 -6.23 -11.31
CA GLU A 74 1.87 -7.00 -12.48
C GLU A 74 0.73 -7.73 -13.18
N ARG A 75 -0.28 -8.19 -12.42
CA ARG A 75 -1.32 -9.10 -12.94
C ARG A 75 -2.71 -8.48 -12.99
N HIS A 76 -2.98 -7.45 -12.19
CA HIS A 76 -4.33 -6.92 -11.97
C HIS A 76 -4.47 -5.42 -12.25
N ASN A 77 -3.51 -4.84 -12.98
CA ASN A 77 -3.53 -3.45 -13.46
C ASN A 77 -3.60 -2.37 -12.36
N PHE A 78 -3.19 -2.69 -11.14
CA PHE A 78 -3.02 -1.68 -10.10
C PHE A 78 -1.85 -0.77 -10.45
N ASN A 79 -2.08 0.54 -10.41
CA ASN A 79 -1.09 1.53 -10.84
C ASN A 79 -0.99 2.75 -9.90
N ILE A 80 -1.64 2.69 -8.73
CA ILE A 80 -1.52 3.70 -7.69
C ILE A 80 -1.24 2.98 -6.37
N VAL A 81 -0.07 3.25 -5.77
CA VAL A 81 0.27 2.84 -4.41
C VAL A 81 0.11 4.05 -3.50
N ALA A 82 -0.76 3.96 -2.52
CA ALA A 82 -1.07 5.03 -1.58
C ALA A 82 -0.75 4.57 -0.16
N VAL A 83 0.13 5.26 0.54
CA VAL A 83 0.63 4.84 1.86
C VAL A 83 0.25 5.80 2.98
N GLU A 84 0.25 5.31 4.21
CA GLU A 84 0.15 6.11 5.44
C GLU A 84 1.44 6.93 5.68
N ALA A 85 1.70 7.89 4.80
CA ALA A 85 2.81 8.82 4.89
C ALA A 85 2.41 10.22 4.45
N ASP A 86 3.19 11.20 4.90
CA ASP A 86 3.07 12.60 4.50
C ASP A 86 3.28 12.74 2.98
N TRP A 87 2.42 13.52 2.31
CA TRP A 87 2.50 13.74 0.86
C TRP A 87 3.89 14.22 0.37
N PRO A 88 4.58 15.17 1.04
CA PRO A 88 5.91 15.61 0.62
C PRO A 88 6.92 14.46 0.54
N ASP A 89 6.91 13.56 1.53
CA ASP A 89 7.85 12.45 1.64
C ASP A 89 7.59 11.40 0.57
N ALA A 90 6.34 10.97 0.43
CA ALA A 90 5.91 10.06 -0.62
C ALA A 90 6.16 10.65 -2.03
N SER A 91 6.08 11.97 -2.20
CA SER A 91 6.37 12.62 -3.48
C SER A 91 7.84 12.51 -3.90
N GLN A 92 8.75 12.27 -2.95
CA GLN A 92 10.16 12.01 -3.26
C GLN A 92 10.32 10.60 -3.82
N ILE A 93 9.69 9.61 -3.18
CA ILE A 93 9.61 8.23 -3.68
C ILE A 93 8.95 8.20 -5.06
N ASP A 94 7.81 8.87 -5.25
CA ASP A 94 7.11 8.96 -6.53
C ASP A 94 8.02 9.44 -7.68
N ARG A 95 8.82 10.48 -7.41
CA ARG A 95 9.76 10.99 -8.40
C ARG A 95 10.84 9.97 -8.72
N HIS A 96 11.38 9.33 -7.69
CA HIS A 96 12.39 8.28 -7.83
C HIS A 96 11.86 7.09 -8.66
N VAL A 97 10.70 6.54 -8.31
CA VAL A 97 10.14 5.34 -8.98
C VAL A 97 9.60 5.62 -10.38
N ARG A 98 9.19 6.87 -10.69
CA ARG A 98 8.74 7.26 -12.03
C ARG A 98 9.81 7.90 -12.90
N HIS A 99 11.09 7.89 -12.47
CA HIS A 99 12.24 8.45 -13.18
C HIS A 99 12.09 9.95 -13.51
N ARG A 100 11.56 10.71 -12.54
CA ARG A 100 11.44 12.17 -12.63
C ARG A 100 12.67 12.81 -11.99
N PRO A 101 13.07 14.02 -12.43
CA PRO A 101 14.14 14.77 -11.76
C PRO A 101 13.87 14.97 -10.27
N ALA A 102 14.93 14.88 -9.47
CA ALA A 102 14.92 15.24 -8.06
C ALA A 102 14.46 16.70 -7.90
N ASP A 103 13.86 17.00 -6.75
CA ASP A 103 13.40 18.35 -6.44
C ASP A 103 14.56 19.15 -5.83
N SER A 104 14.92 20.29 -6.41
CA SER A 104 16.04 21.10 -5.91
C SER A 104 15.79 21.68 -4.51
N ASN A 105 14.53 21.73 -4.07
CA ASN A 105 14.11 22.18 -2.75
C ASN A 105 13.87 21.01 -1.78
N GLN A 106 14.57 19.88 -1.96
CA GLN A 106 14.41 18.71 -1.11
C GLN A 106 14.76 19.01 0.35
N GLN A 107 13.75 18.95 1.21
CA GLN A 107 13.94 18.77 2.65
C GLN A 107 14.13 17.26 2.91
N GLN A 108 14.81 16.93 4.00
CA GLN A 108 15.00 15.55 4.44
C GLN A 108 13.63 14.87 4.54
N ALA A 109 13.47 13.74 3.85
CA ALA A 109 12.23 12.97 3.85
C ALA A 109 12.02 12.27 5.19
N PHE A 110 10.77 12.09 5.59
CA PHE A 110 10.34 11.28 6.75
C PHE A 110 10.91 11.78 8.09
N THR A 111 11.03 13.10 8.26
CA THR A 111 11.50 13.68 9.53
C THR A 111 10.42 13.71 10.61
N ARG A 112 9.15 13.48 10.25
CA ARG A 112 8.00 13.58 11.16
C ARG A 112 7.56 12.23 11.72
N PHE A 113 7.69 11.18 10.93
CA PHE A 113 7.56 9.81 11.40
C PHE A 113 8.90 9.35 11.96
N PRO A 114 8.92 8.38 12.89
CA PRO A 114 10.16 7.73 13.23
C PRO A 114 10.82 7.16 11.97
N SER A 115 12.10 7.46 11.75
CA SER A 115 12.81 7.10 10.52
C SER A 115 12.70 5.61 10.20
N TRP A 116 12.70 4.74 11.23
CA TRP A 116 12.59 3.29 11.09
C TRP A 116 11.31 2.82 10.35
N MET A 117 10.25 3.63 10.32
CA MET A 117 8.97 3.24 9.71
C MET A 117 9.06 3.17 8.18
N TRP A 118 9.85 4.06 7.57
CA TRP A 118 9.99 4.13 6.11
C TRP A 118 11.43 3.94 5.63
N HIS A 119 12.41 4.12 6.51
CA HIS A 119 13.83 3.93 6.25
C HIS A 119 14.25 2.51 6.67
N ASN A 120 13.68 1.52 6.00
CA ASN A 120 14.01 0.10 6.19
C ASN A 120 14.30 -0.57 4.84
N ILE A 121 14.91 -1.76 4.91
CA ILE A 121 15.38 -2.50 3.73
C ILE A 121 14.20 -2.95 2.88
N GLU A 122 13.08 -3.28 3.49
CA GLU A 122 11.90 -3.78 2.81
C GLU A 122 11.25 -2.70 1.93
N VAL A 123 11.12 -1.47 2.45
CA VAL A 123 10.65 -0.32 1.67
C VAL A 123 11.63 0.02 0.56
N ASP A 124 12.94 0.07 0.85
CA ASP A 124 13.97 0.34 -0.16
C ASP A 124 13.90 -0.68 -1.31
N THR A 125 13.87 -1.98 -0.97
CA THR A 125 13.73 -3.09 -1.91
C THR A 125 12.47 -2.96 -2.76
N PHE A 126 11.33 -2.64 -2.15
CA PHE A 126 10.08 -2.45 -2.87
C PHE A 126 10.14 -1.24 -3.83
N THR A 127 10.71 -0.12 -3.39
CA THR A 127 10.81 1.09 -4.22
C THR A 127 11.75 0.91 -5.41
N GLU A 128 12.86 0.17 -5.23
CA GLU A 128 13.78 -0.15 -6.32
C GLU A 128 13.14 -1.12 -7.32
N TRP A 129 12.42 -2.15 -6.85
CA TRP A 129 11.62 -3.00 -7.73
C TRP A 129 10.60 -2.18 -8.54
N LEU A 130 9.87 -1.26 -7.87
CA LEU A 130 8.86 -0.43 -8.52
C LEU A 130 9.48 0.50 -9.58
N ARG A 131 10.67 1.03 -9.29
CA ARG A 131 11.46 1.84 -10.23
C ARG A 131 11.85 1.04 -11.48
N GLN A 132 12.28 -0.22 -11.30
CA GLN A 132 12.64 -1.11 -12.40
C GLN A 132 11.41 -1.49 -13.22
N HIS A 133 10.31 -1.87 -12.58
CA HIS A 133 9.03 -2.15 -13.23
C HIS A 133 8.57 -0.97 -14.11
N ASN A 134 8.62 0.26 -13.55
CA ASN A 134 8.26 1.47 -14.27
C ASN A 134 9.21 1.86 -15.42
N ALA A 135 10.46 1.38 -15.42
CA ALA A 135 11.43 1.75 -16.44
C ALA A 135 11.02 1.25 -17.84
N GLY A 136 10.37 0.09 -17.92
CA GLY A 136 9.86 -0.50 -19.15
C GLY A 136 8.56 0.11 -19.67
N LEU A 137 7.89 0.97 -18.88
CA LEU A 137 6.56 1.48 -19.19
C LEU A 137 6.57 2.92 -19.72
N PRO A 138 5.65 3.26 -20.64
CA PRO A 138 5.33 4.65 -20.98
C PRO A 138 4.96 5.45 -19.74
N PHE A 139 5.34 6.73 -19.68
CA PHE A 139 5.18 7.55 -18.48
C PHE A 139 3.74 7.59 -17.92
N ASN A 140 2.72 7.56 -18.78
CA ASN A 140 1.30 7.57 -18.42
C ASN A 140 0.77 6.23 -17.90
N GLN A 141 1.55 5.15 -17.99
CA GLN A 141 1.22 3.82 -17.48
C GLN A 141 2.03 3.44 -16.23
N ARG A 142 3.02 4.26 -15.87
CA ARG A 142 3.87 4.01 -14.69
C ARG A 142 3.05 4.11 -13.42
N THR A 143 3.24 3.14 -12.53
CA THR A 143 2.67 3.12 -11.20
C THR A 143 3.18 4.30 -10.40
N SER A 144 2.25 5.05 -9.79
CA SER A 144 2.57 6.21 -8.96
C SER A 144 2.54 5.87 -7.47
N PHE A 145 3.27 6.64 -6.68
CA PHE A 145 3.40 6.46 -5.24
C PHE A 145 2.91 7.71 -4.51
N HIS A 146 2.02 7.57 -3.54
CA HIS A 146 1.34 8.71 -2.91
C HIS A 146 1.25 8.54 -1.40
N GLY A 147 1.37 9.64 -0.68
CA GLY A 147 1.09 9.69 0.75
C GLY A 147 -0.35 10.14 0.96
N LEU A 148 -1.11 9.42 1.78
CA LEU A 148 -2.49 9.75 2.13
C LEU A 148 -2.60 10.66 3.34
N ASP A 149 -1.52 10.83 4.11
CA ASP A 149 -1.59 11.58 5.34
C ASP A 149 -1.63 13.09 5.09
N ILE A 150 -2.60 13.75 5.74
CA ILE A 150 -2.89 15.19 5.63
C ILE A 150 -2.51 15.94 6.92
N TYR A 151 -1.77 15.34 7.86
CA TYR A 151 -1.21 16.09 9.01
C TYR A 151 -0.22 17.21 8.61
N SER A 152 0.05 17.36 7.31
CA SER A 152 0.74 18.48 6.69
C SER A 152 -0.18 19.37 5.84
N LEU A 153 -1.42 19.64 6.27
CA LEU A 153 -2.43 20.42 5.53
C LEU A 153 -1.86 21.67 4.84
N ARG A 154 -0.95 22.40 5.49
CA ARG A 154 -0.27 23.57 4.93
C ARG A 154 0.73 23.24 3.82
N ALA A 155 1.58 22.23 4.00
CA ALA A 155 2.59 21.82 3.02
C ALA A 155 1.96 21.06 1.83
N SER A 156 0.94 20.25 2.10
CA SER A 156 0.13 19.55 1.11
C SER A 156 -0.68 20.52 0.24
N LEU A 157 -1.32 21.54 0.83
CA LEU A 157 -1.96 22.62 0.06
C LEU A 157 -0.96 23.40 -0.81
N LEU A 158 0.17 23.82 -0.25
CA LEU A 158 1.23 24.52 -1.00
C LEU A 158 1.74 23.69 -2.19
N ARG A 159 1.95 22.38 -1.99
CA ARG A 159 2.43 21.48 -3.04
C ARG A 159 1.38 21.19 -4.12
N CYS A 160 0.11 21.02 -3.74
CA CYS A 160 -1.00 20.91 -4.69
C CYS A 160 -1.11 22.18 -5.55
N LEU A 161 -1.08 23.37 -4.94
CA LEU A 161 -1.15 24.66 -5.66
C LEU A 161 0.03 24.86 -6.62
N ILE A 162 1.26 24.52 -6.20
CA ILE A 162 2.45 24.61 -7.07
C ILE A 162 2.39 23.61 -8.23
N THR A 163 1.80 22.42 -8.04
CA THR A 163 1.66 21.42 -9.10
C THR A 163 0.58 21.83 -10.10
N TRP A 164 -0.52 22.43 -9.63
CA TRP A 164 -1.67 22.84 -10.45
C TRP A 164 -1.39 24.08 -11.31
N THR A 165 -0.46 24.94 -10.88
CA THR A 165 -0.05 26.14 -11.62
C THR A 165 0.96 25.86 -12.73
N LYS A 166 1.44 24.60 -12.87
CA LYS A 166 2.28 24.17 -14.00
C LYS A 166 1.40 23.71 -15.18
N PRO A 167 1.64 24.13 -16.43
CA PRO A 167 0.64 24.03 -17.51
C PRO A 167 0.41 22.63 -18.11
N THR A 168 0.79 21.54 -17.43
CA THR A 168 1.05 20.24 -18.10
C THR A 168 0.28 19.04 -17.54
N LEU A 169 -1.00 19.19 -17.18
CA LEU A 169 -1.86 18.02 -16.91
C LEU A 169 -3.16 18.08 -17.70
N ARG A 170 -3.22 17.36 -18.82
CA ARG A 170 -4.49 16.91 -19.42
C ARG A 170 -4.97 15.68 -18.63
N PRO A 171 -6.28 15.53 -18.34
CA PRO A 171 -6.78 14.34 -17.69
C PRO A 171 -6.83 13.20 -18.71
N LEU A 172 -5.92 12.24 -18.60
CA LEU A 172 -6.05 10.94 -19.26
C LEU A 172 -6.81 10.03 -18.29
N ARG A 173 -8.09 9.77 -18.55
CA ARG A 173 -8.87 8.76 -17.81
C ARG A 173 -8.51 7.37 -18.37
N LEU A 174 -7.59 6.69 -17.71
CA LEU A 174 -7.54 5.24 -17.69
C LEU A 174 -8.27 4.77 -16.42
N PRO A 175 -8.90 3.57 -16.41
CA PRO A 175 -9.32 2.99 -15.13
C PRO A 175 -8.06 2.85 -14.27
N ALA A 176 -8.05 3.55 -13.13
CA ALA A 176 -6.94 3.53 -12.20
C ALA A 176 -7.36 2.68 -11.01
N ASN A 177 -6.72 1.52 -10.85
CA ASN A 177 -6.91 0.67 -9.70
C ASN A 177 -5.94 1.14 -8.60
N VAL A 178 -6.50 1.48 -7.45
CA VAL A 178 -5.79 2.07 -6.32
C VAL A 178 -5.54 1.01 -5.27
N MET A 179 -4.34 0.96 -4.74
CA MET A 179 -4.02 0.15 -3.58
C MET A 179 -3.55 1.05 -2.46
N VAL A 180 -4.18 0.91 -1.30
CA VAL A 180 -3.81 1.62 -0.08
C VAL A 180 -3.06 0.63 0.79
N VAL A 181 -1.79 0.92 1.06
CA VAL A 181 -0.83 0.04 1.73
C VAL A 181 -0.39 0.64 3.05
#